data_AF-A0A8J6CDY4-F1
#
_entry.id   AF-A0A8J6CDY4-F1
#
_cell.length_a   1.000
_cell.length_b   1.000
_cell.length_c   1.000
_cell.angle_alpha   90.00
_cell.angle_beta   90.00
_cell.angle_gamma   90.00
#
_symmetry.space_group_name_H-M   'P 1'
#
loop_
_entity.id
_entity.type
_entity.pdbx_description
1 polymer ?
#
loop_
_entity_poly.entity_id
_entity_poly.type
_entity_poly.pdbx_seq_one_letter_code
_entity_poly.pdbx_strand_id
1 'polypeptide(L)'
;MAARIFARVLPFLLPLGTSSGAPRPTLLVSFMTDVASVTIADALRRHAGPWEAADASGALWRAARPLGAPPVFLWQLEVRPVDADHIDAQFTALSNGPSPAEVLFLSRHVSSAGTASLCVHPIGNPRAELPAEHGGAPGVCVPPAPRLAALYRLLCEETAAERARAPEPDAFSFEPSFEATHHGPVLTQSAAAFVEIGSDATQWARADAGAVWARTLARALGLGACAEEAPCWSALGDAARAASTVVLVLGGGHYMPAAGDVAKAGTDGRLFIGHMLASYALDFTPRTTPELRADAAAIDVGMHAAPPSWQAAVDSAVHATRAAFPGAGELCALVPKKAFSAPDRAQLADYLARTHGVCAVFSKRDVISAHRGRVGRGEAAGGASAAAPSAATGE
;
A
#
# COMPACT_ATOMS: atom_id res chain seq x y z
N MET A 1 11.41 -1.66 37.44
CA MET A 1 9.97 -1.39 37.17
C MET A 1 9.74 -1.04 35.69
N ALA A 2 10.42 -1.74 34.76
CA ALA A 2 10.47 -1.39 33.33
C ALA A 2 10.19 -2.60 32.41
N ALA A 3 9.53 -3.64 32.92
CA ALA A 3 9.32 -4.91 32.20
C ALA A 3 7.83 -5.30 32.08
N ARG A 4 6.89 -4.36 32.25
CA ARG A 4 5.44 -4.68 32.31
C ARG A 4 4.54 -3.89 31.35
N ILE A 5 5.09 -3.09 30.43
CA ILE A 5 4.28 -2.31 29.47
C ILE A 5 4.23 -2.95 28.06
N PHE A 6 5.08 -3.95 27.76
CA PHE A 6 5.19 -4.52 26.41
C PHE A 6 4.11 -5.55 26.01
N ALA A 7 3.11 -5.83 26.85
CA ALA A 7 2.20 -6.98 26.66
C ALA A 7 0.76 -6.62 26.24
N ARG A 8 0.46 -5.40 25.77
CA ARG A 8 -0.95 -5.00 25.50
C ARG A 8 -1.26 -4.33 24.14
N VAL A 9 -0.34 -4.34 23.18
CA VAL A 9 -0.60 -3.93 21.77
C VAL A 9 -0.65 -5.14 20.82
N LEU A 10 -0.53 -6.37 21.36
CA LEU A 10 -0.22 -7.57 20.59
C LEU A 10 -1.40 -8.47 20.16
N PRO A 11 -2.56 -7.97 19.67
CA PRO A 11 -3.34 -8.80 18.75
C PRO A 11 -3.43 -8.26 17.31
N PHE A 12 -2.97 -7.04 17.02
CA PHE A 12 -3.21 -6.41 15.71
C PHE A 12 -2.12 -6.64 14.65
N LEU A 13 -1.04 -7.36 14.99
CA LEU A 13 0.03 -7.73 14.05
C LEU A 13 0.39 -9.19 14.26
N LEU A 14 -0.58 -10.10 14.15
CA LEU A 14 -0.26 -11.50 13.97
C LEU A 14 0.58 -11.60 12.68
N PRO A 15 1.73 -12.31 12.69
CA PRO A 15 2.48 -12.54 11.47
C PRO A 15 1.53 -13.12 10.42
N LEU A 16 1.61 -12.60 9.19
CA LEU A 16 0.84 -13.06 8.03
C LEU A 16 0.83 -14.60 8.05
N GLY A 17 -0.30 -15.19 8.46
CA GLY A 17 -0.35 -16.59 8.86
C GLY A 17 0.05 -17.50 7.71
N THR A 18 1.02 -18.39 7.96
CA THR A 18 1.29 -19.54 7.10
C THR A 18 0.30 -20.64 7.46
N SER A 19 -0.89 -20.65 6.87
CA SER A 19 -1.87 -21.70 7.13
C SER A 19 -2.64 -22.09 5.87
N SER A 20 -2.65 -23.41 5.61
CA SER A 20 -3.02 -24.13 4.39
C SER A 20 -2.02 -23.94 3.23
N GLY A 21 -1.60 -25.03 2.59
CA GLY A 21 -0.76 -24.98 1.38
C GLY A 21 -1.45 -24.36 0.16
N ALA A 22 -2.64 -23.78 0.33
CA ALA A 22 -3.37 -23.08 -0.72
C ALA A 22 -2.87 -21.62 -0.81
N PRO A 23 -2.72 -21.06 -2.03
CA PRO A 23 -2.31 -19.68 -2.20
C PRO A 23 -3.36 -18.73 -1.62
N ARG A 24 -2.91 -17.76 -0.82
CA ARG A 24 -3.75 -16.70 -0.25
C ARG A 24 -4.27 -15.78 -1.36
N PRO A 25 -5.57 -15.40 -1.36
CA PRO A 25 -6.16 -14.64 -2.45
C PRO A 25 -5.85 -13.14 -2.38
N THR A 26 -6.07 -12.43 -3.47
CA THR A 26 -6.27 -10.97 -3.46
C THR A 26 -7.77 -10.69 -3.37
N LEU A 27 -8.17 -9.80 -2.47
CA LEU A 27 -9.56 -9.37 -2.30
C LEU A 27 -9.73 -7.92 -2.76
N LEU A 28 -10.57 -7.68 -3.76
CA LEU A 28 -11.07 -6.36 -4.12
C LEU A 28 -12.35 -6.09 -3.32
N VAL A 29 -12.43 -4.98 -2.61
CA VAL A 29 -13.62 -4.58 -1.87
C VAL A 29 -14.26 -3.37 -2.54
N SER A 30 -15.55 -3.48 -2.84
CA SER A 30 -16.36 -2.40 -3.37
C SER A 30 -17.52 -2.09 -2.44
N PHE A 31 -17.88 -0.82 -2.30
CA PHE A 31 -18.97 -0.35 -1.45
C PHE A 31 -20.10 0.20 -2.32
N MET A 32 -21.29 -0.38 -2.19
CA MET A 32 -22.47 0.00 -2.98
C MET A 32 -22.96 1.42 -2.68
N THR A 33 -22.58 1.98 -1.53
CA THR A 33 -22.87 3.38 -1.16
C THR A 33 -21.88 4.39 -1.76
N ASP A 34 -20.85 3.94 -2.47
CA ASP A 34 -19.80 4.77 -3.06
C ASP A 34 -19.83 4.66 -4.59
N VAL A 35 -20.14 5.77 -5.26
CA VAL A 35 -20.29 5.84 -6.72
C VAL A 35 -18.98 5.50 -7.45
N ALA A 36 -17.82 5.96 -6.95
CA ALA A 36 -16.53 5.65 -7.56
C ALA A 36 -16.21 4.16 -7.40
N SER A 37 -16.50 3.61 -6.21
CA SER A 37 -16.31 2.20 -5.91
C SER A 37 -17.10 1.31 -6.87
N VAL A 38 -18.38 1.59 -7.06
CA VAL A 38 -19.25 0.87 -8.02
C VAL A 38 -18.74 1.05 -9.44
N THR A 39 -18.31 2.25 -9.81
CA THR A 39 -17.79 2.56 -11.15
C THR A 39 -16.56 1.71 -11.50
N ILE A 40 -15.61 1.57 -10.56
CA ILE A 40 -14.42 0.73 -10.75
C ILE A 40 -14.81 -0.76 -10.79
N ALA A 41 -15.65 -1.22 -9.85
CA ALA A 41 -16.08 -2.62 -9.75
C ALA A 41 -16.81 -3.08 -11.01
N ASP A 42 -17.73 -2.26 -11.53
CA ASP A 42 -18.46 -2.55 -12.75
C ASP A 42 -17.55 -2.58 -13.98
N ALA A 43 -16.61 -1.63 -14.07
CA ALA A 43 -15.63 -1.62 -15.16
C ALA A 43 -14.74 -2.86 -15.13
N LEU A 44 -14.29 -3.30 -13.96
CA LEU A 44 -13.55 -4.56 -13.78
C LEU A 44 -14.34 -5.77 -14.26
N ARG A 45 -15.60 -5.87 -13.85
CA ARG A 45 -16.46 -6.99 -14.25
C ARG A 45 -16.69 -7.03 -15.76
N ARG A 46 -16.83 -5.87 -16.40
CA ARG A 46 -17.01 -5.74 -17.86
C ARG A 46 -15.73 -5.99 -18.66
N HIS A 47 -14.59 -5.52 -18.18
CA HIS A 47 -13.37 -5.42 -19.00
C HIS A 47 -12.25 -6.39 -18.59
N ALA A 48 -12.33 -6.99 -17.39
CA ALA A 48 -11.28 -7.84 -16.81
C ALA A 48 -11.81 -9.23 -16.39
N GLY A 49 -12.65 -9.84 -17.22
CA GLY A 49 -13.31 -11.13 -16.96
C GLY A 49 -12.75 -12.33 -17.76
N PRO A 50 -13.34 -13.53 -17.60
CA PRO A 50 -14.66 -13.76 -16.99
C PRO A 50 -14.66 -13.77 -15.46
N TRP A 51 -15.82 -13.40 -14.88
CA TRP A 51 -16.11 -13.42 -13.44
C TRP A 51 -17.30 -14.34 -13.17
N GLU A 52 -17.22 -15.12 -12.10
CA GLU A 52 -18.27 -16.05 -11.67
C GLU A 52 -18.76 -15.67 -10.27
N ALA A 53 -20.06 -15.84 -10.00
CA ALA A 53 -20.60 -15.67 -8.66
C ALA A 53 -19.99 -16.73 -7.73
N ALA A 54 -19.49 -16.30 -6.58
CA ALA A 54 -18.81 -17.14 -5.59
C ALA A 54 -19.61 -17.32 -4.31
N ASP A 55 -20.78 -16.69 -4.21
CA ASP A 55 -21.75 -16.89 -3.14
C ASP A 55 -23.19 -16.85 -3.65
N ALA A 56 -24.13 -17.25 -2.80
CA ALA A 56 -25.56 -17.26 -3.15
C ALA A 56 -26.20 -15.87 -3.16
N SER A 57 -25.60 -14.88 -2.49
CA SER A 57 -26.13 -13.51 -2.44
C SER A 57 -25.86 -12.73 -3.74
N GLY A 58 -24.86 -13.14 -4.53
CA GLY A 58 -24.41 -12.42 -5.71
C GLY A 58 -23.52 -11.21 -5.38
N ALA A 59 -23.14 -11.05 -4.11
CA ALA A 59 -22.24 -9.99 -3.66
C ALA A 59 -20.76 -10.35 -3.89
N LEU A 60 -20.42 -11.64 -3.89
CA LEU A 60 -19.06 -12.11 -4.03
C LEU A 60 -18.82 -12.71 -5.42
N TRP A 61 -17.77 -12.24 -6.08
CA TRP A 61 -17.37 -12.67 -7.41
C TRP A 61 -15.96 -13.21 -7.38
N ARG A 62 -15.69 -14.26 -8.15
CA ARG A 62 -14.36 -14.84 -8.35
C ARG A 62 -13.95 -14.68 -9.80
N ALA A 63 -12.74 -14.16 -10.03
CA ALA A 63 -12.18 -14.07 -11.37
C ALA A 63 -11.72 -15.45 -11.87
N ALA A 64 -11.94 -15.74 -13.14
CA ALA A 64 -11.31 -16.87 -13.80
C ALA A 64 -9.80 -16.61 -13.95
N ARG A 65 -8.99 -17.59 -13.52
CA ARG A 65 -7.53 -17.50 -13.55
C ARG A 65 -6.89 -18.84 -13.93
N PRO A 66 -5.66 -18.82 -14.48
CA PRO A 66 -4.90 -20.05 -14.75
C PRO A 66 -4.76 -20.93 -13.51
N LEU A 67 -4.69 -22.25 -13.72
CA LEU A 67 -4.49 -23.20 -12.63
C LEU A 67 -3.19 -22.90 -11.87
N GLY A 68 -3.28 -22.87 -10.54
CA GLY A 68 -2.14 -22.58 -9.65
C GLY A 68 -1.91 -21.09 -9.37
N ALA A 69 -2.56 -20.18 -10.10
CA ALA A 69 -2.53 -18.77 -9.76
C ALA A 69 -3.32 -18.48 -8.47
N PRO A 70 -2.88 -17.54 -7.61
CA PRO A 70 -3.65 -17.09 -6.47
C PRO A 70 -5.05 -16.59 -6.89
N PRO A 71 -6.13 -16.96 -6.18
CA PRO A 71 -7.46 -16.49 -6.52
C PRO A 71 -7.59 -14.98 -6.37
N VAL A 72 -8.43 -14.37 -7.19
CA VAL A 72 -8.82 -12.96 -7.05
C VAL A 72 -10.33 -12.89 -6.88
N PHE A 73 -10.77 -12.21 -5.83
CA PHE A 73 -12.18 -11.99 -5.53
C PHE A 73 -12.53 -10.52 -5.62
N LEU A 74 -13.78 -10.23 -5.98
CA LEU A 74 -14.42 -8.93 -5.87
C LEU A 74 -15.64 -9.07 -4.96
N TRP A 75 -15.66 -8.34 -3.85
CA TRP A 75 -16.76 -8.36 -2.89
C TRP A 75 -17.45 -7.00 -2.84
N GLN A 76 -18.71 -6.95 -3.27
CA GLN A 76 -19.53 -5.75 -3.29
C GLN A 76 -20.41 -5.71 -2.03
N LEU A 77 -20.20 -4.71 -1.18
CA LEU A 77 -20.80 -4.62 0.16
C LEU A 77 -21.76 -3.45 0.28
N GLU A 78 -22.85 -3.64 1.03
CA GLU A 78 -23.79 -2.58 1.43
C GLU A 78 -23.43 -1.99 2.81
N VAL A 79 -22.14 -1.81 3.08
CA VAL A 79 -21.64 -1.15 4.30
C VAL A 79 -20.95 0.16 3.94
N ARG A 80 -20.88 1.11 4.87
CA ARG A 80 -20.13 2.34 4.65
C ARG A 80 -18.62 2.01 4.71
N PRO A 81 -17.77 2.65 3.89
CA PRO A 81 -16.32 2.42 3.92
C PRO A 81 -15.68 2.59 5.29
N VAL A 82 -16.18 3.56 6.08
CA VAL A 82 -15.72 3.85 7.45
C VAL A 82 -15.96 2.69 8.44
N ASP A 83 -16.91 1.80 8.16
CA ASP A 83 -17.28 0.68 9.00
C ASP A 83 -16.60 -0.65 8.56
N ALA A 84 -15.63 -0.58 7.64
CA ALA A 84 -15.02 -1.75 7.00
C ALA A 84 -13.86 -2.40 7.80
N ASP A 85 -13.78 -2.14 9.11
CA ASP A 85 -12.76 -2.74 9.96
C ASP A 85 -12.88 -4.28 9.96
N HIS A 86 -11.72 -4.94 9.91
CA HIS A 86 -11.59 -6.40 9.92
C HIS A 86 -12.30 -7.12 8.75
N ILE A 87 -12.50 -6.44 7.61
CA ILE A 87 -13.18 -7.05 6.46
C ILE A 87 -12.47 -8.30 5.94
N ASP A 88 -11.15 -8.40 6.14
CA ASP A 88 -10.37 -9.57 5.78
C ASP A 88 -10.73 -10.81 6.62
N ALA A 89 -10.99 -10.63 7.92
CA ALA A 89 -11.47 -11.69 8.80
C ALA A 89 -12.91 -12.08 8.44
N GLN A 90 -13.77 -11.11 8.12
CA GLN A 90 -15.14 -11.38 7.66
C GLN A 90 -15.15 -12.19 6.36
N PHE A 91 -14.31 -11.82 5.39
CA PHE A 91 -14.14 -12.58 4.15
C PHE A 91 -13.63 -14.00 4.41
N THR A 92 -12.65 -14.15 5.31
CA THR A 92 -12.08 -15.47 5.67
C THR A 92 -13.17 -16.38 6.25
N ALA A 93 -14.00 -15.85 7.14
CA ALA A 93 -15.12 -16.59 7.72
C ALA A 93 -16.19 -16.96 6.67
N LEU A 94 -16.54 -16.03 5.77
CA LEU A 94 -17.53 -16.25 4.72
C LEU A 94 -17.06 -17.29 3.68
N SER A 95 -15.82 -17.17 3.21
CA SER A 95 -15.27 -18.02 2.15
C SER A 95 -14.85 -19.40 2.63
N ASN A 96 -14.72 -19.60 3.94
CA ASN A 96 -14.15 -20.80 4.56
C ASN A 96 -12.77 -21.16 3.93
N GLY A 97 -12.00 -20.13 3.56
CA GLY A 97 -10.73 -20.23 2.85
C GLY A 97 -9.58 -19.54 3.60
N PRO A 98 -8.39 -19.45 2.99
CA PRO A 98 -7.29 -18.70 3.58
C PRO A 98 -7.57 -17.20 3.58
N SER A 99 -7.02 -16.48 4.56
CA SER A 99 -7.16 -15.02 4.62
C SER A 99 -6.48 -14.34 3.43
N PRO A 100 -7.03 -13.22 2.93
CA PRO A 100 -6.46 -12.51 1.78
C PRO A 100 -5.00 -12.13 2.05
N ALA A 101 -4.12 -12.28 1.06
CA ALA A 101 -2.76 -11.75 1.13
C ALA A 101 -2.77 -10.22 1.13
N GLU A 102 -3.65 -9.65 0.31
CA GLU A 102 -3.86 -8.22 0.18
C GLU A 102 -5.35 -7.92 -0.05
N VAL A 103 -5.78 -6.75 0.41
CA VAL A 103 -7.11 -6.18 0.19
C VAL A 103 -6.94 -4.84 -0.53
N LEU A 104 -7.55 -4.70 -1.71
CA LEU A 104 -7.59 -3.42 -2.44
C LEU A 104 -9.00 -2.84 -2.33
N PHE A 105 -9.10 -1.69 -1.68
CA PHE A 105 -10.37 -0.99 -1.49
C PHE A 105 -10.63 -0.06 -2.66
N LEU A 106 -11.73 -0.30 -3.37
CA LEU A 106 -12.22 0.59 -4.42
C LEU A 106 -13.04 1.69 -3.74
N SER A 107 -12.67 2.95 -3.91
CA SER A 107 -13.24 4.05 -3.14
C SER A 107 -13.25 5.36 -3.94
N ARG A 108 -13.94 6.37 -3.42
CA ARG A 108 -13.79 7.75 -3.88
C ARG A 108 -12.71 8.48 -3.09
N HIS A 109 -11.98 9.34 -3.79
CA HIS A 109 -11.20 10.40 -3.19
C HIS A 109 -12.04 11.68 -3.15
N VAL A 110 -11.96 12.45 -2.05
CA VAL A 110 -12.65 13.73 -1.89
C VAL A 110 -11.64 14.84 -1.60
N SER A 111 -11.63 15.89 -2.43
CA SER A 111 -10.70 17.01 -2.26
C SER A 111 -11.32 18.36 -2.62
N SER A 112 -11.09 19.34 -1.75
CA SER A 112 -11.55 20.72 -1.96
C SER A 112 -10.84 21.43 -3.11
N ALA A 113 -9.70 20.90 -3.58
CA ALA A 113 -8.99 21.43 -4.74
C ALA A 113 -9.69 21.09 -6.06
N GLY A 114 -10.62 20.12 -6.07
CA GLY A 114 -11.40 19.73 -7.26
C GLY A 114 -10.58 19.17 -8.41
N THR A 115 -9.31 18.80 -8.17
CA THR A 115 -8.44 18.24 -9.21
C THR A 115 -8.91 16.82 -9.54
N ALA A 116 -9.23 16.53 -10.79
CA ALA A 116 -9.55 15.17 -11.22
C ALA A 116 -8.32 14.27 -11.02
N SER A 117 -8.44 13.23 -10.22
CA SER A 117 -7.28 12.39 -9.84
C SER A 117 -7.65 10.92 -9.78
N LEU A 118 -6.72 10.06 -10.17
CA LEU A 118 -6.79 8.62 -9.91
C LEU A 118 -5.72 8.30 -8.89
N CYS A 119 -6.14 7.86 -7.71
CA CYS A 119 -5.27 7.80 -6.56
C CYS A 119 -5.07 6.38 -6.04
N VAL A 120 -3.88 6.12 -5.50
CA VAL A 120 -3.58 4.88 -4.77
C VAL A 120 -2.79 5.22 -3.51
N HIS A 121 -3.11 4.62 -2.37
CA HIS A 121 -2.33 4.87 -1.16
C HIS A 121 -2.45 3.77 -0.09
N PRO A 122 -1.45 3.65 0.81
CA PRO A 122 -1.55 2.86 2.03
C PRO A 122 -2.64 3.34 2.97
N ILE A 123 -3.13 2.43 3.80
CA ILE A 123 -4.20 2.67 4.78
C ILE A 123 -3.61 2.84 6.19
N GLY A 124 -4.14 3.79 6.96
CA GLY A 124 -3.80 3.94 8.37
C GLY A 124 -4.04 5.34 8.91
N ASN A 125 -4.09 5.48 10.23
CA ASN A 125 -4.14 6.75 10.93
C ASN A 125 -2.83 6.94 11.71
N PRO A 126 -1.79 7.57 11.14
CA PRO A 126 -0.46 7.61 11.78
C PRO A 126 -0.42 8.42 13.09
N ARG A 127 -1.30 9.43 13.24
CA ARG A 127 -1.37 10.28 14.44
C ARG A 127 -2.23 9.59 15.51
N ALA A 128 -1.60 9.13 16.58
CA ALA A 128 -2.25 8.45 17.69
C ALA A 128 -3.13 9.38 18.52
N GLU A 129 -2.86 10.68 18.46
CA GLU A 129 -3.50 11.72 19.24
C GLU A 129 -4.76 12.32 18.61
N LEU A 130 -5.06 11.96 17.35
CA LEU A 130 -6.26 12.43 16.68
C LEU A 130 -7.27 11.30 16.53
N PRO A 131 -8.58 11.61 16.61
CA PRO A 131 -9.62 10.63 16.35
C PRO A 131 -9.53 10.11 14.91
N ALA A 132 -9.82 8.82 14.75
CA ALA A 132 -9.92 8.16 13.46
C ALA A 132 -11.32 8.41 12.84
N GLU A 133 -11.61 9.66 12.48
CA GLU A 133 -12.94 10.12 12.02
C GLU A 133 -13.43 9.42 10.74
N HIS A 134 -12.49 8.84 9.99
CA HIS A 134 -12.73 8.15 8.73
C HIS A 134 -12.37 6.65 8.83
N GLY A 135 -12.52 6.08 10.02
CA GLY A 135 -12.44 4.63 10.25
C GLY A 135 -11.05 4.18 10.68
N GLY A 136 -10.93 2.92 11.09
CA GLY A 136 -9.71 2.37 11.66
C GLY A 136 -9.40 2.90 13.06
N ALA A 137 -8.13 2.79 13.47
CA ALA A 137 -7.71 3.10 14.83
C ALA A 137 -6.60 4.17 14.84
N PRO A 138 -6.64 5.15 15.78
CA PRO A 138 -5.57 6.13 15.96
C PRO A 138 -4.21 5.45 16.19
N GLY A 139 -3.17 5.96 15.53
CA GLY A 139 -1.80 5.46 15.65
C GLY A 139 -1.54 4.15 14.92
N VAL A 140 -2.52 3.61 14.17
CA VAL A 140 -2.41 2.31 13.51
C VAL A 140 -2.27 2.49 12.00
N CYS A 141 -1.17 1.95 11.47
CA CYS A 141 -0.93 1.75 10.05
C CYS A 141 -1.15 0.28 9.70
N VAL A 142 -1.94 0.00 8.66
CA VAL A 142 -2.13 -1.37 8.13
C VAL A 142 -0.97 -1.70 7.19
N PRO A 143 -0.42 -2.93 7.18
CA PRO A 143 0.63 -3.30 6.25
C PRO A 143 0.29 -2.85 4.81
N PRO A 144 1.16 -2.11 4.11
CA PRO A 144 0.85 -1.54 2.82
C PRO A 144 0.78 -2.63 1.74
N ALA A 145 -0.14 -2.51 0.78
CA ALA A 145 -0.25 -3.47 -0.31
C ALA A 145 1.10 -3.63 -1.06
N PRO A 146 1.63 -4.85 -1.22
CA PRO A 146 2.94 -5.04 -1.84
C PRO A 146 3.03 -4.62 -3.30
N ARG A 147 1.90 -4.28 -3.93
CA ARG A 147 1.81 -3.81 -5.33
C ARG A 147 1.78 -2.30 -5.50
N LEU A 148 1.84 -1.49 -4.44
CA LEU A 148 1.67 -0.02 -4.53
C LEU A 148 2.49 0.64 -5.66
N ALA A 149 3.80 0.34 -5.72
CA ALA A 149 4.69 0.90 -6.74
C ALA A 149 4.29 0.48 -8.16
N ALA A 150 3.92 -0.80 -8.33
CA ALA A 150 3.52 -1.35 -9.62
C ALA A 150 2.16 -0.81 -10.06
N LEU A 151 1.17 -0.74 -9.15
CA LEU A 151 -0.14 -0.14 -9.39
C LEU A 151 0.01 1.30 -9.88
N TYR A 152 0.82 2.12 -9.21
CA TYR A 152 1.04 3.50 -9.62
C TYR A 152 1.68 3.61 -11.00
N ARG A 153 2.70 2.79 -11.30
CA ARG A 153 3.35 2.78 -12.61
C ARG A 153 2.35 2.40 -13.71
N LEU A 154 1.59 1.33 -13.51
CA LEU A 154 0.55 0.89 -14.44
C LEU A 154 -0.56 1.94 -14.60
N LEU A 155 -0.92 2.63 -13.51
CA LEU A 155 -1.90 3.71 -13.55
C LEU A 155 -1.41 4.88 -14.41
N CYS A 156 -0.14 5.28 -14.28
CA CYS A 156 0.45 6.29 -15.15
C CYS A 156 0.40 5.86 -16.63
N GLU A 157 0.77 4.61 -16.92
CA GLU A 157 0.74 4.07 -18.29
C GLU A 157 -0.68 4.05 -18.87
N GLU A 158 -1.66 3.53 -18.13
CA GLU A 158 -3.05 3.45 -18.58
C GLU A 158 -3.73 4.81 -18.69
N THR A 159 -3.37 5.77 -17.83
CA THR A 159 -3.83 7.17 -17.91
C THR A 159 -3.29 7.84 -19.17
N ALA A 160 -1.99 7.67 -19.46
CA ALA A 160 -1.39 8.20 -20.68
C ALA A 160 -2.01 7.57 -21.94
N ALA A 161 -2.28 6.26 -21.91
CA ALA A 161 -2.94 5.56 -23.00
C ALA A 161 -4.39 6.02 -23.20
N GLU A 162 -5.14 6.28 -22.14
CA GLU A 162 -6.50 6.83 -22.23
C GLU A 162 -6.50 8.24 -22.84
N ARG A 163 -5.59 9.11 -22.39
CA ARG A 163 -5.40 10.46 -22.98
C ARG A 163 -5.11 10.40 -24.47
N ALA A 164 -4.28 9.45 -24.91
CA ALA A 164 -3.95 9.28 -26.31
C ALA A 164 -5.13 8.76 -27.16
N ARG A 165 -6.11 8.07 -26.55
CA ARG A 165 -7.33 7.57 -27.21
C ARG A 165 -8.49 8.56 -27.12
N ALA A 166 -8.40 9.54 -26.24
CA ALA A 166 -9.45 10.50 -26.00
C ALA A 166 -9.76 11.29 -27.30
N PRO A 167 -11.03 11.56 -27.60
CA PRO A 167 -11.42 12.22 -28.85
C PRO A 167 -10.87 13.65 -28.93
N GLU A 168 -10.70 14.30 -27.78
CA GLU A 168 -10.16 15.65 -27.65
C GLU A 168 -9.10 15.69 -26.53
N PRO A 169 -8.08 16.57 -26.61
CA PRO A 169 -6.98 16.62 -25.64
C PRO A 169 -7.41 16.75 -24.18
N ASP A 170 -8.49 17.49 -23.93
CA ASP A 170 -8.98 17.78 -22.57
C ASP A 170 -10.13 16.84 -22.14
N ALA A 171 -10.52 15.87 -22.97
CA ALA A 171 -11.62 14.97 -22.64
C ALA A 171 -11.27 14.04 -21.46
N PHE A 172 -9.98 13.71 -21.25
CA PHE A 172 -9.52 12.91 -20.12
C PHE A 172 -8.41 13.62 -19.31
N SER A 173 -8.82 14.38 -18.29
CA SER A 173 -7.93 15.27 -17.51
C SER A 173 -7.48 14.71 -16.15
N PHE A 174 -7.73 13.42 -15.86
CA PHE A 174 -7.33 12.82 -14.59
C PHE A 174 -5.82 12.70 -14.44
N GLU A 175 -5.27 13.13 -13.30
CA GLU A 175 -3.86 12.93 -12.96
C GLU A 175 -3.67 11.68 -12.06
N PRO A 176 -2.72 10.79 -12.36
CA PRO A 176 -2.36 9.70 -11.46
C PRO A 176 -1.59 10.25 -10.25
N SER A 177 -2.01 9.88 -9.04
CA SER A 177 -1.37 10.34 -7.80
C SER A 177 -1.20 9.23 -6.78
N PHE A 178 -0.13 9.30 -6.00
CA PHE A 178 -0.14 8.68 -4.67
C PHE A 178 -0.84 9.64 -3.71
N GLU A 179 -1.34 9.10 -2.60
CA GLU A 179 -1.70 9.90 -1.43
C GLU A 179 -0.91 9.46 -0.20
N ALA A 180 -0.89 10.31 0.82
CA ALA A 180 -0.33 9.99 2.11
C ALA A 180 -1.12 8.83 2.76
N THR A 181 -0.48 8.15 3.70
CA THR A 181 -1.17 7.18 4.57
C THR A 181 -2.15 7.95 5.43
N HIS A 182 -3.44 7.68 5.23
CA HIS A 182 -4.52 8.31 5.99
C HIS A 182 -5.77 7.42 5.99
N HIS A 183 -6.63 7.66 6.99
CA HIS A 183 -7.88 6.96 7.30
C HIS A 183 -7.80 5.43 7.42
N GLY A 184 -8.90 4.84 7.89
CA GLY A 184 -9.02 3.38 8.00
C GLY A 184 -9.45 2.74 6.68
N PRO A 185 -9.75 1.44 6.71
CA PRO A 185 -9.98 0.61 7.90
C PRO A 185 -8.72 0.02 8.56
N VAL A 186 -8.90 -0.66 9.71
CA VAL A 186 -7.91 -1.60 10.28
C VAL A 186 -8.18 -3.01 9.77
N LEU A 187 -7.13 -3.75 9.42
CA LEU A 187 -7.20 -5.16 9.03
C LEU A 187 -6.49 -6.06 10.03
N THR A 188 -6.79 -7.35 9.96
CA THR A 188 -6.29 -8.33 10.95
C THR A 188 -5.01 -9.01 10.49
N GLN A 189 -4.95 -9.43 9.22
CA GLN A 189 -3.87 -10.28 8.69
C GLN A 189 -3.52 -9.96 7.23
N SER A 190 -4.03 -8.88 6.66
CA SER A 190 -3.88 -8.59 5.24
C SER A 190 -3.17 -7.27 5.03
N ALA A 191 -2.37 -7.20 3.97
CA ALA A 191 -1.87 -5.93 3.49
C ALA A 191 -2.98 -5.17 2.74
N ALA A 192 -2.91 -3.85 2.64
CA ALA A 192 -3.96 -3.09 1.97
C ALA A 192 -3.54 -1.79 1.30
N ALA A 193 -4.37 -1.38 0.35
CA ALA A 193 -4.32 -0.06 -0.27
C ALA A 193 -5.71 0.37 -0.70
N PHE A 194 -5.91 1.68 -0.78
CA PHE A 194 -7.00 2.27 -1.54
C PHE A 194 -6.63 2.46 -3.00
N VAL A 195 -7.65 2.37 -3.85
CA VAL A 195 -7.64 2.58 -5.29
C VAL A 195 -8.86 3.44 -5.61
N GLU A 196 -8.63 4.69 -6.03
CA GLU A 196 -9.66 5.72 -5.94
C GLU A 196 -9.87 6.55 -7.21
N ILE A 197 -11.10 7.02 -7.39
CA ILE A 197 -11.43 8.09 -8.34
C ILE A 197 -11.76 9.35 -7.53
N GLY A 198 -11.07 10.42 -7.85
CA GLY A 198 -11.24 11.74 -7.24
C GLY A 198 -11.60 12.81 -8.26
N SER A 199 -12.05 13.97 -7.81
CA SER A 199 -12.15 14.43 -6.41
C SER A 199 -13.59 14.77 -5.95
N ASP A 200 -14.55 14.74 -6.86
CA ASP A 200 -15.95 15.12 -6.62
C ASP A 200 -16.94 14.28 -7.46
N ALA A 201 -18.23 14.51 -7.23
CA ALA A 201 -19.32 13.75 -7.84
C ALA A 201 -19.34 13.77 -9.37
N THR A 202 -18.78 14.81 -10.01
CA THR A 202 -18.66 14.88 -11.47
C THR A 202 -17.63 13.91 -12.02
N GLN A 203 -16.68 13.47 -11.19
CA GLN A 203 -15.63 12.54 -11.57
C GLN A 203 -15.92 11.10 -11.14
N TRP A 204 -16.55 10.88 -9.98
CA TRP A 204 -16.75 9.54 -9.41
C TRP A 204 -17.51 8.57 -10.34
N ALA A 205 -18.50 9.06 -11.08
CA ALA A 205 -19.31 8.26 -12.00
C ALA A 205 -18.70 8.10 -13.41
N ARG A 206 -17.49 8.63 -13.65
CA ARG A 206 -16.91 8.65 -15.00
C ARG A 206 -16.48 7.27 -15.45
N ALA A 207 -17.13 6.78 -16.51
CA ALA A 207 -16.88 5.45 -17.05
C ALA A 207 -15.46 5.28 -17.61
N ASP A 208 -14.86 6.34 -18.16
CA ASP A 208 -13.48 6.33 -18.65
C ASP A 208 -12.46 6.21 -17.51
N ALA A 209 -12.69 6.90 -16.37
CA ALA A 209 -11.90 6.74 -15.15
C ALA A 209 -11.99 5.31 -14.60
N GLY A 210 -13.21 4.74 -14.54
CA GLY A 210 -13.43 3.35 -14.19
C GLY A 210 -12.70 2.38 -15.14
N ALA A 211 -12.71 2.65 -16.44
CA ALA A 211 -12.02 1.84 -17.44
C ALA A 211 -10.49 1.89 -17.28
N VAL A 212 -9.90 3.04 -16.95
CA VAL A 212 -8.48 3.15 -16.62
C VAL A 212 -8.13 2.26 -15.43
N TRP A 213 -8.87 2.37 -14.32
CA TRP A 213 -8.64 1.51 -13.16
C TRP A 213 -8.84 0.03 -13.45
N ALA A 214 -9.86 -0.33 -14.22
CA ALA A 214 -10.11 -1.72 -14.61
C ALA A 214 -8.92 -2.30 -15.39
N ARG A 215 -8.35 -1.57 -16.34
CA ARG A 215 -7.15 -2.01 -17.08
C ARG A 215 -5.91 -2.06 -16.20
N THR A 216 -5.71 -1.07 -15.33
CA THR A 216 -4.61 -1.04 -14.37
C THR A 216 -4.63 -2.26 -13.46
N LEU A 217 -5.79 -2.56 -12.85
CA LEU A 217 -5.97 -3.71 -11.96
C LEU A 217 -5.91 -5.03 -12.72
N ALA A 218 -6.45 -5.12 -13.95
CA ALA A 218 -6.33 -6.31 -14.78
C ALA A 218 -4.87 -6.67 -15.06
N ARG A 219 -4.04 -5.69 -15.41
CA ARG A 219 -2.59 -5.87 -15.61
C ARG A 219 -1.88 -6.17 -14.29
N ALA A 220 -2.24 -5.48 -13.21
CA ALA A 220 -1.61 -5.68 -11.91
C ALA A 220 -1.85 -7.07 -11.33
N LEU A 221 -3.03 -7.66 -11.61
CA LEU A 221 -3.51 -8.91 -11.03
C LEU A 221 -3.58 -10.07 -12.03
N GLY A 222 -3.13 -9.87 -13.28
CA GLY A 222 -3.15 -10.91 -14.33
C GLY A 222 -4.56 -11.43 -14.63
N LEU A 223 -5.52 -10.52 -14.81
CA LEU A 223 -6.93 -10.85 -15.06
C LEU A 223 -7.28 -10.79 -16.56
N GLY A 224 -8.27 -11.60 -16.95
CA GLY A 224 -8.77 -11.67 -18.32
C GLY A 224 -7.69 -12.02 -19.33
N ALA A 225 -7.58 -11.21 -20.39
CA ALA A 225 -6.59 -11.44 -21.46
C ALA A 225 -5.15 -10.99 -21.09
N CYS A 226 -4.94 -10.41 -19.90
CA CYS A 226 -3.62 -9.98 -19.47
C CYS A 226 -2.75 -11.19 -19.06
N ALA A 227 -1.80 -11.55 -19.92
CA ALA A 227 -0.87 -12.65 -19.68
C ALA A 227 0.22 -12.33 -18.62
N GLU A 228 0.54 -11.04 -18.43
CA GLU A 228 1.58 -10.60 -17.51
C GLU A 228 0.98 -9.98 -16.26
N GLU A 229 1.23 -10.62 -15.11
CA GLU A 229 0.90 -10.09 -13.79
C GLU A 229 2.06 -9.22 -13.30
N ALA A 230 1.74 -8.05 -12.73
CA ALA A 230 2.76 -7.18 -12.17
C ALA A 230 3.53 -7.88 -11.03
N PRO A 231 4.82 -7.54 -10.82
CA PRO A 231 5.59 -8.04 -9.69
C PRO A 231 4.87 -7.79 -8.35
N CYS A 232 4.78 -8.84 -7.55
CA CYS A 232 4.26 -8.80 -6.18
C CYS A 232 5.27 -9.42 -5.24
N TRP A 233 5.41 -8.84 -4.04
CA TRP A 233 6.35 -9.35 -3.04
C TRP A 233 6.14 -10.83 -2.69
N SER A 234 4.89 -11.28 -2.65
CA SER A 234 4.53 -12.66 -2.32
C SER A 234 5.03 -13.66 -3.39
N ALA A 235 5.15 -13.23 -4.64
CA ALA A 235 5.64 -14.04 -5.76
C ALA A 235 7.17 -14.04 -5.88
N LEU A 236 7.89 -13.12 -5.21
CA LEU A 236 9.34 -13.08 -5.23
C LEU A 236 9.95 -14.22 -4.39
N GLY A 237 10.95 -14.90 -4.95
CA GLY A 237 11.81 -15.81 -4.17
C GLY A 237 12.77 -15.07 -3.26
N ASP A 238 13.36 -15.77 -2.29
CA ASP A 238 14.17 -15.16 -1.22
C ASP A 238 15.35 -14.34 -1.74
N ALA A 239 16.05 -14.81 -2.77
CA ALA A 239 17.14 -14.07 -3.39
C ALA A 239 16.67 -12.75 -4.04
N ALA A 240 15.47 -12.74 -4.64
CA ALA A 240 14.89 -11.53 -5.22
C ALA A 240 14.44 -10.55 -4.13
N ARG A 241 13.84 -11.04 -3.04
CA ARG A 241 13.50 -10.23 -1.85
C ARG A 241 14.73 -9.61 -1.20
N ALA A 242 15.79 -10.39 -1.02
CA ALA A 242 17.08 -9.94 -0.48
C ALA A 242 17.80 -8.92 -1.39
N ALA A 243 17.46 -8.87 -2.68
CA ALA A 243 17.97 -7.88 -3.61
C ALA A 243 17.02 -6.68 -3.82
N SER A 244 15.84 -6.68 -3.17
CA SER A 244 14.83 -5.64 -3.32
C SER A 244 15.03 -4.51 -2.31
N THR A 245 14.65 -3.30 -2.73
CA THR A 245 14.63 -2.09 -1.90
C THR A 245 13.19 -1.69 -1.62
N VAL A 246 12.86 -1.47 -0.35
CA VAL A 246 11.58 -0.92 0.10
C VAL A 246 11.80 0.49 0.62
N VAL A 247 10.98 1.44 0.17
CA VAL A 247 11.14 2.86 0.49
C VAL A 247 9.92 3.37 1.26
N LEU A 248 10.12 3.84 2.49
CA LEU A 248 9.18 4.73 3.17
C LEU A 248 9.39 6.16 2.68
N VAL A 249 8.33 6.96 2.60
CA VAL A 249 8.45 8.40 2.30
C VAL A 249 7.94 9.19 3.49
N LEU A 250 8.81 9.98 4.12
CA LEU A 250 8.50 10.72 5.34
C LEU A 250 8.67 12.22 5.08
N GLY A 251 7.55 12.93 5.05
CA GLY A 251 7.44 14.35 4.75
C GLY A 251 7.01 14.66 3.33
N GLY A 252 6.58 15.91 3.13
CA GLY A 252 5.98 16.39 1.90
C GLY A 252 4.48 16.68 2.07
N GLY A 253 3.83 17.02 0.96
CA GLY A 253 2.39 17.23 0.92
C GLY A 253 1.60 15.91 0.84
N HIS A 254 0.28 16.04 0.80
CA HIS A 254 -0.64 14.92 0.77
C HIS A 254 -0.47 14.01 -0.48
N TYR A 255 -0.20 14.58 -1.66
CA TYR A 255 -0.15 13.84 -2.94
C TYR A 255 1.20 13.17 -3.28
N MET A 256 2.16 13.14 -2.34
CA MET A 256 3.37 12.30 -2.40
C MET A 256 4.13 12.17 -3.74
N PRO A 257 4.43 13.27 -4.48
CA PRO A 257 5.07 13.19 -5.80
C PRO A 257 6.47 12.55 -5.78
N ALA A 258 7.20 12.68 -4.66
CA ALA A 258 8.50 12.05 -4.49
C ALA A 258 8.40 10.51 -4.49
N ALA A 259 7.34 9.95 -3.92
CA ALA A 259 7.06 8.51 -3.96
C ALA A 259 6.74 8.07 -5.39
N GLY A 260 5.94 8.86 -6.12
CA GLY A 260 5.60 8.61 -7.52
C GLY A 260 6.84 8.53 -8.42
N ASP A 261 7.80 9.43 -8.24
CA ASP A 261 9.05 9.39 -8.99
C ASP A 261 9.93 8.18 -8.66
N VAL A 262 9.96 7.75 -7.40
CA VAL A 262 10.66 6.52 -6.99
C VAL A 262 9.99 5.30 -7.60
N ALA A 263 8.65 5.20 -7.52
CA ALA A 263 7.90 4.09 -8.10
C ALA A 263 8.11 3.96 -9.62
N LYS A 264 8.07 5.07 -10.36
CA LYS A 264 8.34 5.08 -11.82
C LYS A 264 9.75 4.61 -12.19
N ALA A 265 10.73 4.76 -11.29
CA ALA A 265 12.09 4.32 -11.53
C ALA A 265 12.28 2.80 -11.31
N GLY A 266 11.35 2.13 -10.64
CA GLY A 266 11.39 0.72 -10.27
C GLY A 266 10.94 -0.25 -11.37
N THR A 267 11.46 -0.10 -12.59
CA THR A 267 11.01 -0.89 -13.76
C THR A 267 11.48 -2.34 -13.74
N ASP A 268 12.47 -2.68 -12.91
CA ASP A 268 13.00 -4.04 -12.73
C ASP A 268 12.18 -4.91 -11.77
N GLY A 269 11.12 -4.35 -11.16
CA GLY A 269 10.26 -5.06 -10.21
C GLY A 269 10.88 -5.33 -8.84
N ARG A 270 11.98 -4.63 -8.48
CA ARG A 270 12.69 -4.81 -7.20
C ARG A 270 12.67 -3.56 -6.31
N LEU A 271 11.98 -2.50 -6.71
CA LEU A 271 11.80 -1.28 -5.94
C LEU A 271 10.34 -1.12 -5.50
N PHE A 272 10.12 -1.15 -4.20
CA PHE A 272 8.80 -1.14 -3.58
C PHE A 272 8.59 0.14 -2.75
N ILE A 273 7.33 0.54 -2.62
CA ILE A 273 6.91 1.67 -1.79
C ILE A 273 6.16 1.11 -0.58
N GLY A 274 6.59 1.52 0.62
CA GLY A 274 5.90 1.24 1.88
C GLY A 274 4.93 2.37 2.25
N HIS A 275 4.86 2.69 3.53
CA HIS A 275 4.07 3.84 3.97
C HIS A 275 4.65 5.19 3.54
N MET A 276 3.74 6.14 3.33
CA MET A 276 4.03 7.53 3.01
C MET A 276 3.41 8.43 4.07
N LEU A 277 4.20 9.09 4.90
CA LEU A 277 3.71 9.98 5.96
C LEU A 277 3.89 11.44 5.54
N ALA A 278 2.81 12.20 5.38
CA ALA A 278 2.91 13.62 5.05
C ALA A 278 3.53 14.41 6.19
N SER A 279 4.04 15.61 5.92
CA SER A 279 4.66 16.45 6.97
C SER A 279 3.71 16.72 8.14
N TYR A 280 2.41 16.86 7.89
CA TYR A 280 1.41 17.07 8.96
C TYR A 280 1.24 15.85 9.88
N ALA A 281 1.66 14.66 9.45
CA ALA A 281 1.59 13.45 10.27
C ALA A 281 2.80 13.32 11.22
N LEU A 282 3.80 14.17 11.06
CA LEU A 282 5.04 14.17 11.84
C LEU A 282 5.18 15.51 12.59
N ASP A 283 4.45 15.64 13.70
CA ASP A 283 4.50 16.82 14.57
C ASP A 283 5.72 16.79 15.50
N PHE A 284 6.72 17.63 15.23
CA PHE A 284 7.94 17.77 16.02
C PHE A 284 7.80 18.77 17.18
N THR A 285 6.63 19.39 17.37
CA THR A 285 6.40 20.33 18.47
C THR A 285 6.63 19.63 19.82
N PRO A 286 7.55 20.12 20.66
CA PRO A 286 7.74 19.54 21.99
C PRO A 286 6.48 19.72 22.82
N ARG A 287 5.78 18.62 23.12
CA ARG A 287 4.65 18.66 24.06
C ARG A 287 5.19 18.70 25.48
N THR A 288 4.88 19.77 26.19
CA THR A 288 5.27 19.90 27.59
C THR A 288 4.30 19.10 28.48
N THR A 289 4.78 18.62 29.62
CA THR A 289 4.03 17.77 30.57
C THR A 289 2.60 18.20 30.95
N PRO A 290 2.20 19.49 30.94
CA PRO A 290 0.81 19.89 31.15
C PRO A 290 -0.14 19.50 30.01
N GLU A 291 0.29 19.60 28.75
CA GLU A 291 -0.52 19.31 27.56
C GLU A 291 -0.80 17.81 27.44
N LEU A 292 0.22 16.99 27.70
CA LEU A 292 0.12 15.53 27.74
C LEU A 292 -0.86 15.02 28.81
N ARG A 293 -1.03 15.74 29.92
CA ARG A 293 -1.96 15.39 31.00
C ARG A 293 -3.42 15.76 30.68
N ALA A 294 -3.63 16.87 29.98
CA ALA A 294 -4.97 17.29 29.56
C ALA A 294 -5.50 16.36 28.46
N ASP A 295 -4.66 16.01 27.48
CA ASP A 295 -5.03 15.11 26.39
C ASP A 295 -5.27 13.66 26.90
N ALA A 296 -4.46 13.18 27.84
CA ALA A 296 -4.64 11.86 28.44
C ALA A 296 -5.88 11.74 29.35
N ALA A 297 -6.33 12.84 29.96
CA ALA A 297 -7.53 12.86 30.79
C ALA A 297 -8.83 12.90 29.97
N ALA A 298 -8.77 13.27 28.69
CA ALA A 298 -9.90 13.30 27.77
C ALA A 298 -10.14 11.95 27.05
N ILE A 299 -9.20 11.01 27.11
CA ILE A 299 -9.30 9.70 26.47
C ILE A 299 -9.68 8.66 27.53
N ASP A 300 -10.97 8.57 27.85
CA ASP A 300 -11.54 7.44 28.62
C ASP A 300 -11.80 6.26 27.67
N VAL A 301 -10.72 5.64 27.17
CA VAL A 301 -10.81 4.38 26.45
C VAL A 301 -9.64 3.52 26.90
N GLY A 302 -9.94 2.37 27.52
CA GLY A 302 -8.99 1.46 28.12
C GLY A 302 -8.02 0.82 27.12
N MET A 303 -7.00 1.55 26.70
CA MET A 303 -5.77 1.08 26.07
C MET A 303 -4.74 2.19 26.27
N HIS A 304 -3.72 1.96 27.11
CA HIS A 304 -2.67 2.95 27.35
C HIS A 304 -1.82 3.16 26.07
N ALA A 305 -2.27 4.04 25.17
CA ALA A 305 -1.50 4.51 24.04
C ALA A 305 -0.30 5.34 24.55
N ALA A 306 0.87 5.14 23.94
CA ALA A 306 2.04 5.97 24.18
C ALA A 306 1.68 7.46 23.93
N PRO A 307 2.37 8.41 24.59
CA PRO A 307 2.08 9.83 24.40
C PRO A 307 2.18 10.24 22.92
N PRO A 308 1.36 11.21 22.47
CA PRO A 308 1.39 11.79 21.14
C PRO A 308 2.82 12.14 20.73
N SER A 309 3.32 11.55 19.65
CA SER A 309 4.64 11.88 19.15
C SER A 309 4.81 11.44 17.70
N TRP A 310 5.55 12.21 16.92
CA TRP A 310 5.93 11.83 15.56
C TRP A 310 6.67 10.47 15.52
N GLN A 311 7.34 10.10 16.61
CA GLN A 311 7.98 8.78 16.78
C GLN A 311 6.95 7.65 16.69
N ALA A 312 5.79 7.77 17.34
CA ALA A 312 4.75 6.75 17.28
C ALA A 312 4.21 6.55 15.85
N ALA A 313 4.03 7.64 15.11
CA ALA A 313 3.64 7.59 13.70
C ALA A 313 4.70 6.87 12.84
N VAL A 314 5.98 7.18 13.06
CA VAL A 314 7.11 6.52 12.39
C VAL A 314 7.18 5.04 12.75
N ASP A 315 7.06 4.69 14.03
CA ASP A 315 7.10 3.31 14.51
C ASP A 315 6.01 2.47 13.85
N SER A 316 4.78 2.98 13.84
CA SER A 316 3.62 2.33 13.22
C SER A 316 3.86 2.08 11.74
N ALA A 317 4.29 3.11 10.99
CA ALA A 317 4.58 3.00 9.57
C ALA A 317 5.74 2.05 9.25
N VAL A 318 6.83 2.07 10.03
CA VAL A 318 7.98 1.18 9.82
C VAL A 318 7.61 -0.27 10.12
N HIS A 319 6.91 -0.54 11.23
CA HIS A 319 6.47 -1.89 11.58
C HIS A 319 5.50 -2.47 10.54
N ALA A 320 4.49 -1.70 10.13
CA ALA A 320 3.54 -2.12 9.11
C ALA A 320 4.23 -2.38 7.76
N THR A 321 5.16 -1.51 7.35
CA THR A 321 5.95 -1.72 6.13
C THR A 321 6.77 -3.01 6.21
N ARG A 322 7.45 -3.27 7.34
CA ARG A 322 8.21 -4.52 7.51
C ARG A 322 7.34 -5.76 7.44
N ALA A 323 6.14 -5.70 7.99
CA ALA A 323 5.19 -6.81 7.95
C ALA A 323 4.75 -7.15 6.52
N ALA A 324 4.63 -6.16 5.63
CA ALA A 324 4.29 -6.37 4.22
C ALA A 324 5.46 -6.89 3.38
N PHE A 325 6.70 -6.59 3.78
CA PHE A 325 7.91 -6.90 3.00
C PHE A 325 8.96 -7.71 3.80
N PRO A 326 8.60 -8.91 4.31
CA PRO A 326 9.55 -9.74 5.05
C PRO A 326 10.69 -10.21 4.14
N GLY A 327 11.92 -10.18 4.66
CA GLY A 327 13.13 -10.60 3.92
C GLY A 327 13.67 -9.56 2.93
N ALA A 328 13.21 -8.31 2.99
CA ALA A 328 13.74 -7.24 2.16
C ALA A 328 15.22 -6.98 2.45
N GLY A 329 16.02 -6.87 1.39
CA GLY A 329 17.44 -6.55 1.49
C GLY A 329 17.72 -5.16 2.04
N GLU A 330 16.85 -4.20 1.71
CA GLU A 330 16.90 -2.86 2.27
C GLU A 330 15.51 -2.32 2.56
N LEU A 331 15.39 -1.69 3.73
CA LEU A 331 14.35 -0.72 4.05
C LEU A 331 15.00 0.64 4.31
N CYS A 332 14.68 1.65 3.50
CA CYS A 332 15.17 3.02 3.68
C CYS A 332 14.01 4.03 3.75
N ALA A 333 14.28 5.21 4.30
CA ALA A 333 13.31 6.29 4.42
C ALA A 333 13.75 7.49 3.59
N LEU A 334 13.00 7.81 2.53
CA LEU A 334 13.16 9.06 1.79
C LEU A 334 12.57 10.20 2.62
N VAL A 335 13.40 11.14 3.03
CA VAL A 335 13.03 12.36 3.77
C VAL A 335 13.32 13.57 2.88
N PRO A 336 12.34 14.10 2.12
CA PRO A 336 12.58 15.24 1.23
C PRO A 336 13.15 16.44 1.99
N LYS A 337 14.29 17.00 1.55
CA LYS A 337 14.98 18.10 2.27
C LYS A 337 14.09 19.29 2.61
N LYS A 338 13.12 19.60 1.75
CA LYS A 338 12.20 20.73 1.93
C LYS A 338 11.02 20.44 2.86
N ALA A 339 10.86 19.20 3.33
CA ALA A 339 9.71 18.80 4.13
C ALA A 339 9.80 19.24 5.61
N PHE A 340 11.01 19.38 6.15
CA PHE A 340 11.27 19.67 7.56
C PHE A 340 12.49 20.59 7.72
N SER A 341 12.65 21.18 8.90
CA SER A 341 13.85 21.96 9.26
C SER A 341 15.10 21.07 9.37
N ALA A 342 16.31 21.65 9.37
CA ALA A 342 17.53 20.86 9.51
C ALA A 342 17.62 20.09 10.84
N PRO A 343 17.28 20.69 12.00
CA PRO A 343 17.18 19.96 13.27
C PRO A 343 16.20 18.79 13.24
N ASP A 344 14.99 18.99 12.74
CA ASP A 344 13.95 17.94 12.70
C ASP A 344 14.39 16.77 11.80
N ARG A 345 14.99 17.07 10.64
CA ARG A 345 15.55 16.02 9.76
C ARG A 345 16.66 15.24 10.46
N ALA A 346 17.52 15.90 11.22
CA ALA A 346 18.60 15.23 11.95
C ALA A 346 18.02 14.33 13.05
N GLN A 347 17.03 14.82 13.80
CA GLN A 347 16.35 14.03 14.84
C GLN A 347 15.61 12.82 14.26
N LEU A 348 14.89 12.99 13.15
CA LEU A 348 14.20 11.91 12.45
C LEU A 348 15.19 10.86 11.93
N ALA A 349 16.28 11.30 11.28
CA ALA A 349 17.30 10.40 10.75
C ALA A 349 18.00 9.60 11.85
N ASP A 350 18.35 10.26 12.95
CA ASP A 350 18.96 9.63 14.11
C ASP A 350 18.01 8.62 14.78
N TYR A 351 16.73 8.95 14.93
CA TYR A 351 15.72 8.04 15.46
C TYR A 351 15.51 6.81 14.58
N LEU A 352 15.38 6.98 13.27
CA LEU A 352 15.26 5.88 12.31
C LEU A 352 16.48 4.95 12.37
N ALA A 353 17.68 5.50 12.44
CA ALA A 353 18.91 4.72 12.51
C ALA A 353 19.04 3.97 13.84
N ARG A 354 18.81 4.63 14.98
CA ARG A 354 18.99 4.04 16.31
C ARG A 354 17.89 3.07 16.70
N THR A 355 16.64 3.39 16.42
CA THR A 355 15.48 2.58 16.84
C THR A 355 15.16 1.49 15.83
N HIS A 356 15.24 1.81 14.55
CA HIS A 356 14.79 0.92 13.48
C HIS A 356 15.93 0.37 12.62
N GLY A 357 17.16 0.89 12.69
CA GLY A 357 18.20 0.52 11.73
C GLY A 357 17.84 0.88 10.28
N VAL A 358 16.98 1.89 10.10
CA VAL A 358 16.52 2.37 8.78
C VAL A 358 17.34 3.60 8.39
N CYS A 359 17.95 3.58 7.21
CA CYS A 359 18.73 4.70 6.70
C CYS A 359 17.81 5.79 6.14
N ALA A 360 17.99 7.03 6.61
CA ALA A 360 17.34 8.20 6.03
C ALA A 360 18.12 8.71 4.81
N VAL A 361 17.43 8.86 3.68
CA VAL A 361 17.96 9.36 2.42
C VAL A 361 17.25 10.66 2.07
N PHE A 362 17.98 11.70 1.70
CA PHE A 362 17.41 13.05 1.55
C PHE A 362 17.10 13.45 0.10
N SER A 363 17.22 12.51 -0.83
CA SER A 363 17.04 12.75 -2.27
C SER A 363 16.52 11.49 -2.95
N LYS A 364 15.47 11.63 -3.75
CA LYS A 364 14.96 10.55 -4.61
C LYS A 364 16.01 10.02 -5.58
N ARG A 365 16.94 10.87 -6.04
CA ARG A 365 18.03 10.45 -6.94
C ARG A 365 18.98 9.48 -6.25
N ASP A 366 19.25 9.69 -4.96
CA ASP A 366 20.17 8.86 -4.19
C ASP A 366 19.53 7.50 -3.90
N VAL A 367 18.23 7.47 -3.59
CA VAL A 367 17.43 6.23 -3.47
C VAL A 367 17.50 5.42 -4.78
N ILE A 368 17.20 6.06 -5.92
CA ILE A 368 17.21 5.40 -7.24
C ILE A 368 18.61 4.91 -7.60
N SER A 369 19.65 5.70 -7.34
CA SER A 369 21.04 5.35 -7.61
C SER A 369 21.49 4.15 -6.77
N ALA A 370 21.20 4.18 -5.47
CA ALA A 370 21.52 3.09 -4.55
C ALA A 370 20.81 1.78 -4.94
N HIS A 371 19.54 1.88 -5.33
CA HIS A 371 18.77 0.74 -5.81
C HIS A 371 19.40 0.11 -7.07
N ARG A 372 19.67 0.90 -8.11
CA ARG A 372 20.32 0.42 -9.35
C ARG A 372 21.67 -0.23 -9.08
N GLY A 373 22.46 0.34 -8.17
CA GLY A 373 23.74 -0.23 -7.75
C GLY A 373 23.62 -1.60 -7.08
N ARG A 374 22.51 -1.89 -6.38
CA ARG A 374 22.25 -3.21 -5.78
C ARG A 374 21.81 -4.24 -6.81
N VAL A 375 20.90 -3.86 -7.69
CA VAL A 375 20.42 -4.75 -8.76
C VAL A 375 21.59 -5.25 -9.60
N GLY A 376 22.49 -4.36 -10.01
CA GLY A 376 23.70 -4.74 -10.77
C GLY A 376 24.65 -5.69 -10.02
N ARG A 377 24.78 -5.56 -8.69
CA ARG A 377 25.59 -6.50 -7.88
C ARG A 377 24.90 -7.86 -7.71
N GLY A 378 23.58 -7.87 -7.55
CA GLY A 378 22.79 -9.09 -7.42
C GLY A 378 22.82 -9.94 -8.69
N GLU A 379 22.76 -9.29 -9.86
CA GLU A 379 22.90 -9.96 -11.15
C GLU A 379 24.31 -10.53 -11.36
N ALA A 380 25.36 -9.78 -11.01
CA ALA A 380 26.75 -10.24 -11.10
C ALA A 380 27.03 -11.45 -10.19
N ALA A 381 26.47 -11.47 -8.98
CA ALA A 381 26.62 -12.59 -8.05
C ALA A 381 25.81 -13.84 -8.49
N GLY A 382 24.63 -13.65 -9.10
CA GLY A 382 23.82 -14.74 -9.64
C GLY A 382 24.40 -15.38 -10.90
N GLY A 383 25.05 -14.58 -11.77
CA GLY A 383 25.69 -15.08 -12.99
C GLY A 383 26.93 -15.95 -12.75
N ALA A 384 27.64 -15.74 -11.64
CA ALA A 384 28.81 -16.55 -11.28
C ALA A 384 28.47 -17.97 -10.80
N SER A 385 27.21 -18.25 -10.46
CA SER A 385 26.75 -19.56 -9.98
C SER A 385 26.25 -20.50 -11.10
N ALA A 386 26.18 -20.03 -12.36
CA ALA A 386 25.60 -20.79 -13.48
C ALA A 386 26.64 -21.47 -14.40
N ALA A 387 27.95 -21.36 -14.10
CA ALA A 387 28.98 -22.07 -14.86
C ALA A 387 29.17 -23.50 -14.30
N ALA A 388 28.37 -24.45 -14.78
CA ALA A 388 28.65 -25.87 -14.58
C ALA A 388 29.96 -26.23 -15.31
N PRO A 389 30.88 -26.99 -14.68
CA PRO A 389 32.11 -27.39 -15.34
C PRO A 389 31.78 -28.41 -16.44
N SER A 390 32.15 -28.06 -17.68
CA SER A 390 32.23 -28.97 -18.82
C SER A 390 33.11 -30.16 -18.44
N ALA A 391 32.51 -31.34 -18.31
CA ALA A 391 33.24 -32.59 -18.13
C ALA A 391 33.91 -32.94 -19.46
N ALA A 392 35.22 -32.71 -19.54
CA ALA A 392 36.08 -33.29 -20.55
C ALA A 392 36.19 -34.80 -20.26
N THR A 393 35.53 -35.62 -21.07
CA THR A 393 35.80 -37.05 -21.15
C THR A 393 37.02 -37.25 -22.05
N GLY A 394 38.16 -37.54 -21.43
CA GLY A 394 39.27 -38.22 -22.09
C GLY A 394 39.16 -39.71 -21.78
N GLU A 395 38.93 -40.52 -22.82
CA GLU A 395 39.66 -41.74 -23.18
C GLU A 395 39.17 -42.24 -24.54
#